data_AF-A0A7C4L9C9-F1
#
_entry.id   AF-A0A7C4L9C9-F1
#
_cell.length_a   1.000
_cell.length_b   1.000
_cell.length_c   1.000
_cell.angle_alpha   90.00
_cell.angle_beta   90.00
_cell.angle_gamma   90.00
#
_symmetry.space_group_name_H-M   'P 1'
#
loop_
_entity.id
_entity.type
_entity.pdbx_description
1 polymer ?
#
loop_
_entity_poly.entity_id
_entity_poly.type
_entity_poly.pdbx_seq_one_letter_code
_entity_poly.pdbx_strand_id
1 'polypeptide(L)'
;LGAPLIYKFGYVGIAIAGFLITYSTLPLVIFAMNRVIKIATWQVIKMPIFASLVMGVVVFVVNHYLTHSLLTLLFTMGIGMLTYSVSIFLLDQKTIRLELDSILSLIASRSKSKTQ
;
A
#
# COMPACT_ATOMS: atom_id res chain seq x y z
N LEU A 1 -24.43 -11.00 4.73
CA LEU A 1 -23.97 -10.21 3.56
C LEU A 1 -23.69 -11.08 2.33
N GLY A 2 -23.02 -12.24 2.46
CA GLY A 2 -22.68 -13.09 1.31
C GLY A 2 -23.87 -13.71 0.56
N ALA A 3 -24.74 -14.46 1.25
CA ALA A 3 -25.85 -15.19 0.63
C ALA A 3 -26.74 -14.37 -0.35
N PRO A 4 -27.20 -13.15 -0.03
CA PRO A 4 -28.03 -12.37 -0.96
C PRO A 4 -27.25 -11.84 -2.18
N LEU A 5 -25.95 -11.54 -2.04
CA LEU A 5 -25.12 -11.09 -3.17
C LEU A 5 -24.79 -12.25 -4.12
N ILE A 6 -24.58 -13.45 -3.59
CA ILE A 6 -24.31 -14.66 -4.38
C ILE A 6 -25.53 -15.01 -5.25
N TYR A 7 -26.73 -14.89 -4.69
CA TYR A 7 -27.95 -15.16 -5.44
C TYR A 7 -28.15 -14.21 -6.62
N LYS A 8 -27.75 -12.94 -6.49
CA LYS A 8 -27.96 -11.90 -7.52
C LYS A 8 -26.80 -11.77 -8.52
N PHE A 9 -25.57 -12.01 -8.11
CA PHE A 9 -24.36 -11.77 -8.91
C PHE A 9 -23.47 -13.02 -9.11
N GLY A 10 -23.93 -14.19 -8.67
CA GLY A 10 -23.20 -15.45 -8.81
C GLY A 10 -21.80 -15.38 -8.17
N TYR A 11 -20.79 -15.83 -8.92
CA TYR A 11 -19.40 -15.85 -8.47
C TYR A 11 -18.85 -14.44 -8.17
N VAL A 12 -19.25 -13.42 -8.95
CA VAL A 12 -18.85 -12.02 -8.70
C VAL A 12 -19.40 -11.51 -7.37
N GLY A 13 -20.59 -12.01 -6.98
CA GLY A 13 -21.20 -11.72 -5.68
C GLY A 13 -20.35 -12.19 -4.50
N ILE A 14 -19.62 -13.30 -4.65
CA ILE A 14 -18.69 -13.80 -3.62
C ILE A 14 -17.52 -12.83 -3.46
N ALA A 15 -16.91 -12.39 -4.57
CA ALA A 15 -15.80 -11.44 -4.55
C ALA A 15 -16.20 -10.10 -3.92
N ILE A 16 -17.37 -9.56 -4.29
CA ILE A 16 -17.88 -8.30 -3.70
C ILE A 16 -18.19 -8.48 -2.21
N ALA A 17 -18.77 -9.60 -1.80
CA ALA A 17 -19.03 -9.88 -0.39
C ALA A 17 -17.73 -9.94 0.42
N GLY A 18 -16.69 -10.60 -0.11
CA GLY A 18 -15.36 -10.64 0.51
C GLY A 18 -14.75 -9.24 0.66
N PHE A 19 -14.81 -8.44 -0.41
CA PHE A 19 -14.38 -7.04 -0.37
C PHE A 19 -15.13 -6.25 0.72
N LEU A 20 -16.46 -6.32 0.74
CA LEU A 20 -17.27 -5.60 1.72
C LEU A 20 -16.96 -6.03 3.16
N ILE A 21 -16.81 -7.33 3.42
CA ILE A 21 -16.48 -7.83 4.75
C ILE A 21 -15.12 -7.31 5.19
N THR A 22 -14.08 -7.45 4.37
CA THR A 22 -12.71 -7.00 4.71
C THR A 22 -12.64 -5.50 4.98
N TYR A 23 -13.29 -4.69 4.15
CA TYR A 23 -13.31 -3.24 4.36
C TYR A 23 -14.22 -2.81 5.53
N SER A 24 -15.22 -3.61 5.90
CA SER A 24 -16.08 -3.33 7.06
C SER A 24 -15.43 -3.74 8.39
N THR A 25 -14.61 -4.79 8.39
CA THR A 25 -13.94 -5.27 9.62
C THR A 25 -12.75 -4.39 9.99
N LEU A 26 -12.04 -3.80 9.02
CA LEU A 26 -10.90 -2.92 9.26
C LEU A 26 -11.19 -1.76 10.25
N PRO A 27 -12.24 -0.94 10.06
CA PRO A 27 -12.61 0.11 11.01
C PRO A 27 -12.93 -0.40 12.41
N LEU A 28 -13.59 -1.56 12.50
CA LEU A 28 -13.95 -2.18 13.77
C LEU A 28 -12.69 -2.59 14.55
N VAL A 29 -11.71 -3.20 13.85
CA VAL A 29 -10.42 -3.57 14.44
C VAL A 29 -9.66 -2.33 14.89
N ILE A 30 -9.61 -1.27 14.07
CA ILE A 30 -8.96 -0.01 14.45
C ILE A 30 -9.64 0.61 15.68
N PHE A 31 -10.97 0.60 15.76
CA PHE A 31 -11.71 1.10 16.91
C PHE A 31 -11.39 0.30 18.19
N ALA A 32 -11.35 -1.03 18.10
CA ALA A 32 -10.99 -1.89 19.24
C ALA A 32 -9.53 -1.67 19.67
N MET A 33 -8.61 -1.56 18.72
CA MET A 33 -7.19 -1.32 18.97
C MET A 33 -6.94 0.03 19.63
N ASN A 34 -7.65 1.08 19.19
CA ASN A 34 -7.56 2.42 19.75
C ASN A 34 -8.01 2.53 21.22
N ARG A 35 -8.72 1.52 21.75
CA ARG A 35 -9.04 1.44 23.19
C ARG A 35 -7.84 1.03 24.03
N VAL A 36 -6.88 0.30 23.46
CA VAL A 36 -5.69 -0.21 24.16
C VAL A 36 -4.49 0.69 23.89
N ILE A 37 -4.29 1.10 22.63
CA ILE A 37 -3.17 1.95 22.21
C ILE A 37 -3.73 3.00 21.24
N LYS A 38 -3.60 4.29 21.57
CA LYS A 38 -4.00 5.38 20.67
C LYS A 38 -3.06 5.41 19.46
N ILE A 39 -3.50 4.86 18.33
CA ILE A 39 -2.72 4.85 17.09
C ILE A 39 -3.30 5.88 16.13
N ALA A 40 -2.47 6.81 15.67
CA ALA A 40 -2.81 7.81 14.66
C ALA A 40 -2.86 7.19 13.25
N THR A 41 -3.73 6.19 13.07
CA THR A 41 -3.84 5.34 11.87
C THR A 41 -4.00 6.17 10.59
N TRP A 42 -4.76 7.25 10.64
CA TRP A 42 -4.96 8.16 9.48
C TRP A 42 -3.67 8.84 9.02
N GLN A 43 -2.76 9.19 9.94
CA GLN A 43 -1.51 9.84 9.58
C GLN A 43 -0.59 8.93 8.78
N VAL A 44 -0.67 7.61 9.04
CA VAL A 44 0.13 6.59 8.36
C VAL A 44 -0.49 6.21 7.02
N ILE A 45 -1.82 6.04 6.96
CA ILE A 45 -2.51 5.52 5.76
C ILE A 45 -2.62 6.57 4.63
N LYS A 46 -2.72 7.86 4.95
CA LYS A 46 -2.94 8.92 3.96
C LYS A 46 -1.83 8.99 2.90
N MET A 47 -0.58 8.75 3.29
CA MET A 47 0.60 8.83 2.40
C MET A 47 0.55 7.72 1.32
N PRO A 48 0.42 6.42 1.68
CA PRO A 48 0.23 5.34 0.71
C PRO A 48 -1.00 5.52 -0.19
N ILE A 49 -2.12 6.03 0.34
CA ILE A 49 -3.33 6.27 -0.46
C ILE A 49 -3.04 7.31 -1.54
N PHE A 50 -2.42 8.42 -1.18
CA PHE A 50 -2.09 9.48 -2.14
C PHE A 50 -1.08 8.99 -3.19
N ALA A 51 -0.04 8.26 -2.77
CA ALA A 51 0.92 7.64 -3.69
C ALA A 51 0.26 6.64 -4.65
N SER A 52 -0.70 5.85 -4.17
CA SER A 52 -1.48 4.91 -4.99
C SER A 52 -2.34 5.64 -6.01
N LEU A 53 -2.91 6.80 -5.64
CA LEU A 53 -3.70 7.63 -6.54
C LEU A 53 -2.82 8.22 -7.65
N VAL A 54 -1.64 8.77 -7.31
CA VAL A 54 -0.67 9.28 -8.29
C VAL A 54 -0.23 8.18 -9.26
N MET A 55 0.13 7.01 -8.74
CA MET A 55 0.44 5.84 -9.57
C MET A 55 -0.73 5.50 -10.50
N GLY A 56 -1.96 5.48 -9.98
CA GLY A 56 -3.16 5.18 -10.77
C GLY A 56 -3.35 6.14 -11.95
N VAL A 57 -3.15 7.44 -11.75
CA VAL A 57 -3.23 8.44 -12.82
C VAL A 57 -2.14 8.21 -13.87
N VAL A 58 -0.90 7.98 -13.44
CA VAL A 58 0.22 7.74 -14.37
C VAL A 58 0.02 6.46 -15.17
N VAL A 59 -0.35 5.36 -14.51
CA VAL A 59 -0.62 4.08 -15.18
C VAL A 59 -1.81 4.20 -16.14
N PHE A 60 -2.86 4.96 -15.79
CA PHE A 60 -4.00 5.20 -16.67
C PHE A 60 -3.56 5.90 -17.97
N VAL A 61 -2.75 6.96 -17.85
CA VAL A 61 -2.22 7.68 -19.01
C VAL A 61 -1.32 6.78 -19.85
N VAL A 62 -0.36 6.10 -19.22
CA VAL A 62 0.56 5.18 -19.91
C VAL A 62 -0.22 4.07 -20.63
N ASN A 63 -1.24 3.51 -19.98
CA ASN A 63 -2.05 2.45 -20.56
C ASN A 63 -2.78 2.93 -21.82
N HIS A 64 -3.34 4.14 -21.80
CA HIS A 64 -4.03 4.71 -22.96
C HIS A 64 -3.13 4.84 -24.20
N TYR A 65 -1.84 5.12 -24.03
CA TYR A 65 -0.93 5.38 -25.15
C TYR A 65 -0.02 4.20 -25.54
N LEU A 66 0.32 3.30 -24.61
CA LEU A 66 1.38 2.31 -24.81
C LEU A 66 0.89 0.86 -24.77
N THR A 67 -0.25 0.56 -24.15
CA THR A 67 -0.63 -0.83 -23.88
C THR A 67 -1.49 -1.40 -25.01
N HIS A 68 -0.84 -2.08 -25.95
CA HIS A 68 -1.52 -2.82 -27.03
C HIS A 68 -1.17 -4.31 -27.08
N SER A 69 -0.18 -4.74 -26.30
CA SER A 69 0.33 -6.10 -26.26
C SER A 69 0.72 -6.55 -24.85
N LEU A 70 0.90 -7.86 -24.66
CA LEU A 70 1.28 -8.45 -23.37
C LEU A 70 2.64 -7.92 -22.87
N LEU A 71 3.59 -7.66 -23.77
CA LEU A 71 4.90 -7.12 -23.43
C LEU A 71 4.82 -5.66 -22.97
N THR A 72 3.99 -4.84 -23.63
CA THR A 72 3.71 -3.46 -23.20
C THR A 72 2.95 -3.38 -21.88
N LEU A 73 2.14 -4.40 -21.55
CA LEU A 73 1.48 -4.51 -20.24
C LEU A 73 2.51 -4.70 -19.12
N LEU A 74 3.46 -5.63 -19.29
CA LEU A 74 4.54 -5.85 -18.31
C LEU A 74 5.37 -4.58 -18.10
N PHE A 75 5.65 -3.84 -19.17
CA PHE A 75 6.37 -2.57 -19.08
C PHE A 75 5.57 -1.52 -18.30
N THR A 76 4.26 -1.43 -18.55
CA THR A 76 3.35 -0.55 -17.81
C THR A 76 3.27 -0.91 -16.33
N MET A 77 3.28 -2.20 -15.98
CA MET A 77 3.37 -2.65 -14.58
C MET A 77 4.69 -2.19 -13.93
N GLY A 78 5.81 -2.30 -14.64
CA GLY A 78 7.11 -1.80 -14.18
C GLY A 78 7.11 -0.29 -13.93
N ILE A 79 6.54 0.48 -14.86
CA ILE A 79 6.37 1.94 -14.70
C ILE A 79 5.49 2.25 -13.47
N GLY A 80 4.40 1.50 -13.27
CA GLY A 80 3.54 1.64 -12.10
C GLY A 80 4.29 1.42 -10.79
N MET A 81 5.06 0.34 -10.69
CA MET A 81 5.89 0.05 -9.52
C MET A 81 6.89 1.17 -9.24
N LEU A 82 7.63 1.62 -10.26
CA LEU A 82 8.59 2.72 -10.12
C LEU A 82 7.90 4.02 -9.68
N THR A 83 6.78 4.36 -10.30
CA THR A 83 6.01 5.56 -9.99
C THR A 83 5.53 5.55 -8.54
N TYR A 84 5.04 4.40 -8.06
CA TYR A 84 4.62 4.24 -6.67
C TYR A 84 5.77 4.40 -5.69
N SER A 85 6.89 3.71 -5.94
CA SER A 85 8.08 3.80 -5.08
C SER A 85 8.63 5.22 -5.02
N VAL A 86 8.72 5.91 -6.15
CA VAL A 86 9.16 7.31 -6.21
C VAL A 86 8.16 8.23 -5.50
N SER A 87 6.85 8.02 -5.70
CA SER A 87 5.82 8.83 -5.06
C SER A 87 5.89 8.72 -3.53
N ILE A 88 5.98 7.49 -3.00
CA ILE A 88 6.16 7.27 -1.56
C ILE A 88 7.47 7.90 -1.07
N PHE A 89 8.57 7.69 -1.79
CA PHE A 89 9.86 8.23 -1.37
C PHE A 89 9.83 9.76 -1.28
N LEU A 90 9.16 10.44 -2.22
CA LEU A 90 9.02 11.89 -2.22
C LEU A 90 8.07 12.41 -1.12
N LEU A 91 7.02 11.66 -0.83
CA LEU A 91 5.99 12.06 0.14
C LEU A 91 6.41 11.79 1.59
N ASP A 92 7.14 10.71 1.84
CA ASP A 92 7.48 10.23 3.19
C ASP A 92 8.97 10.36 3.56
N GLN A 93 9.64 11.35 2.96
CA GLN A 93 11.09 11.60 3.15
C GLN A 93 11.53 11.69 4.62
N LYS A 94 10.66 12.17 5.51
CA LYS A 94 10.98 12.36 6.93
C LYS A 94 11.04 11.03 7.68
N THR A 95 10.10 10.14 7.44
CA THR A 95 10.03 8.83 8.09
C THR A 95 11.14 7.91 7.57
N ILE A 96 11.39 7.94 6.26
CA ILE A 96 12.43 7.12 5.63
C ILE A 96 13.84 7.50 6.12
N ARG A 97 14.12 8.80 6.29
CA ARG A 97 15.42 9.23 6.86
C ARG A 97 15.63 8.73 8.29
N LEU A 98 14.59 8.76 9.12
CA LEU A 98 14.65 8.25 10.49
C LEU A 98 14.87 6.73 10.53
N GLU A 99 14.25 5.97 9.63
CA GLU A 99 14.47 4.53 9.52
C GLU A 99 15.87 4.20 9.00
N LEU A 100 16.37 4.94 8.02
CA LEU A 100 17.73 4.78 7.49
C LEU A 100 18.77 5.06 8.58
N ASP A 101 18.63 6.14 9.34
CA ASP A 101 19.54 6.48 10.43
C ASP A 101 19.51 5.41 11.54
N SER A 102 18.32 4.86 11.83
CA SER A 102 18.17 3.76 12.79
C SER A 102 18.90 2.49 12.32
N ILE A 103 18.73 2.09 11.07
CA ILE A 103 19.42 0.92 10.48
C ILE A 103 20.94 1.15 10.47
N LEU A 104 21.39 2.35 10.10
CA LEU A 104 22.80 2.70 10.06
C LEU A 104 23.43 2.65 11.46
N SER A 105 22.70 3.12 12.49
CA SER A 105 23.13 3.06 13.88
C SER A 105 23.22 1.62 14.42
N LEU A 106 22.32 0.73 13.99
CA LEU A 106 22.34 -0.70 14.36
C LEU A 106 23.48 -1.47 13.68
N ILE A 107 23.80 -1.12 12.43
CA ILE A 107 24.96 -1.69 11.73
C ILE A 107 26.26 -1.19 12.38
N ALA A 108 26.33 0.08 12.75
CA ALA A 108 27.48 0.66 13.43
C ALA A 108 27.71 0.05 14.84
N SER A 109 26.64 -0.20 15.59
CA SER A 109 26.74 -0.84 16.92
C SER A 109 27.13 -2.32 16.84
N ARG A 110 26.65 -3.06 15.84
CA ARG A 110 27.10 -4.44 15.55
C ARG A 110 28.57 -4.51 15.16
N SER A 111 29.10 -3.51 14.46
CA SER A 111 30.52 -3.48 14.07
C SER A 111 31.44 -3.32 15.28
N LYS A 112 31.03 -2.58 16.33
CA LYS A 112 31.82 -2.40 17.56
C LYS A 112 31.88 -3.65 18.45
N SER A 113 30.87 -4.51 18.39
CA SER A 113 30.80 -5.74 19.21
C SER A 113 31.69 -6.88 18.69
N LYS A 114 32.22 -6.81 17.46
CA LYS A 114 33.10 -7.84 16.87
C LYS A 114 34.59 -7.58 17.08
N THR A 115 34.96 -6.49 17.75
CA THR A 115 36.36 -6.06 17.96
C THR A 115 36.81 -6.13 19.42
N GLN A 116 35.97 -6.70 20.31
CA GLN A 116 36.38 -7.21 21.63
C GLN A 116 36.38 -8.72 21.59
#